data_AF-A0A6A6UKC9-F1
#
_entry.id   AF-A0A6A6UKC9-F1
#
_cell.length_a   1.000
_cell.length_b   1.000
_cell.length_c   1.000
_cell.angle_alpha   90.00
_cell.angle_beta   90.00
_cell.angle_gamma   90.00
#
_symmetry.space_group_name_H-M   'P 1'
#
loop_
_entity.id
_entity.type
_entity.pdbx_description
1 polymer ?
#
loop_
_entity_poly.entity_id
_entity_poly.type
_entity_poly.pdbx_seq_one_letter_code
_entity_poly.pdbx_strand_id
1 'polypeptide(L)'
;MASGMLDQVEKSLTDPVFKLYESGIPMYPRSSINEMIDEINHIDKKKPTIEVKQWDGRTTTYPNNPGKNKRTHIEFVRIQEVLGNPGQVWPLRLEYDNDENNKTVNYEKAKKQFYRLRDMWERSDVAKTIKSNLLRYDGCKLTGVIGLALGSFAKLGSPLSNRSLTQLAALLYIAKILNENQGRHDIPVYVQEPCFSSDERLFIHQIGKQVMSDLNGTDLFLPPPPGHLDLPAAVVNHPDGLMMIDAATVVLSISPDIAIKSFVADDIGYLPAVFITDRPPSAEQMARIPPDMLEHVLNNQTDPETKRWRDVVATRCTKIPLPEYEDGFTGVDMIIRN
;
A
#
# COMPACT_ATOMS: atom_id res chain seq x y z
N MET A 1 35.43 4.59 -8.66
CA MET A 1 33.99 4.53 -8.38
C MET A 1 33.19 3.91 -9.55
N ALA A 2 33.41 4.28 -10.81
CA ALA A 2 32.74 3.63 -11.96
C ALA A 2 33.00 2.11 -12.11
N SER A 3 34.17 1.62 -11.68
CA SER A 3 34.54 0.19 -11.73
C SER A 3 33.71 -0.72 -10.80
N GLY A 4 33.22 -0.20 -9.67
CA GLY A 4 32.43 -0.99 -8.71
C GLY A 4 30.97 -1.16 -9.12
N MET A 5 30.40 -0.17 -9.82
CA MET A 5 29.06 -0.29 -10.41
C MET A 5 29.04 -1.23 -11.61
N LEU A 6 30.10 -1.24 -12.44
CA LEU A 6 30.21 -2.18 -13.56
C LEU A 6 30.34 -3.64 -13.07
N ASP A 7 31.13 -3.89 -12.03
CA ASP A 7 31.25 -5.23 -11.41
C ASP A 7 29.93 -5.70 -10.77
N GLN A 8 29.11 -4.80 -10.21
CA GLN A 8 27.78 -5.13 -9.67
C GLN A 8 26.77 -5.43 -10.78
N VAL A 9 26.83 -4.70 -11.90
CA VAL A 9 25.97 -4.92 -13.08
C VAL A 9 26.35 -6.22 -13.81
N GLU A 10 27.64 -6.54 -13.95
CA GLU A 10 28.07 -7.82 -14.53
C GLU A 10 27.73 -9.01 -13.62
N LYS A 11 27.88 -8.87 -12.29
CA LYS A 11 27.43 -9.89 -11.33
C LYS A 11 25.92 -10.12 -11.41
N SER A 12 25.11 -9.05 -11.49
CA SER A 12 23.65 -9.19 -11.57
C SER A 12 23.19 -9.89 -12.84
N LEU A 13 23.84 -9.65 -13.99
CA LEU A 13 23.49 -10.30 -15.27
C LEU A 13 23.72 -11.82 -15.27
N THR A 14 24.67 -12.31 -14.47
CA THR A 14 24.92 -13.76 -14.32
C THR A 14 24.03 -14.42 -13.27
N ASP A 15 23.37 -13.62 -12.43
CA ASP A 15 22.65 -14.10 -11.27
C ASP A 15 21.34 -14.82 -11.64
N PRO A 16 21.07 -16.02 -11.10
CA PRO A 16 19.82 -16.74 -11.35
C PRO A 16 18.56 -15.95 -10.97
N VAL A 17 18.58 -15.19 -9.88
CA VAL A 17 17.47 -14.34 -9.43
C VAL A 17 17.19 -13.23 -10.46
N PHE A 18 18.22 -12.53 -10.90
CA PHE A 18 18.05 -11.51 -11.93
C PHE A 18 17.50 -12.12 -13.24
N LYS A 19 18.00 -13.30 -13.65
CA LYS A 19 17.50 -13.98 -14.86
C LYS A 19 16.04 -14.42 -14.76
N LEU A 20 15.60 -14.94 -13.61
CA LEU A 20 14.20 -15.30 -13.40
C LEU A 20 13.30 -14.04 -13.44
N TYR A 21 13.79 -12.92 -12.91
CA TYR A 21 13.10 -11.63 -13.02
C TYR A 21 13.09 -11.06 -14.44
N GLU A 22 14.16 -11.18 -15.21
CA GLU A 22 14.10 -10.75 -16.62
C GLU A 22 13.26 -11.70 -17.48
N SER A 23 13.13 -12.98 -17.10
CA SER A 23 12.32 -13.97 -17.82
C SER A 23 10.81 -13.89 -17.56
N GLY A 24 10.34 -12.87 -16.83
CA GLY A 24 8.91 -12.67 -16.58
C GLY A 24 8.33 -13.51 -15.43
N ILE A 25 9.14 -14.20 -14.63
CA ILE A 25 8.60 -14.95 -13.47
C ILE A 25 8.20 -13.95 -12.37
N PRO A 26 6.96 -14.01 -11.85
CA PRO A 26 6.52 -13.12 -10.77
C PRO A 26 7.30 -13.40 -9.49
N MET A 27 7.81 -12.36 -8.84
CA MET A 27 8.44 -12.45 -7.51
C MET A 27 7.41 -12.53 -6.39
N TYR A 28 6.23 -11.94 -6.59
CA TYR A 28 5.15 -11.91 -5.61
C TYR A 28 3.86 -12.55 -6.13
N PRO A 29 3.86 -13.84 -6.53
CA PRO A 29 2.65 -14.48 -7.03
C PRO A 29 1.61 -14.62 -5.90
N ARG A 30 0.33 -14.35 -6.22
CA ARG A 30 -0.81 -14.51 -5.30
C ARG A 30 -0.84 -15.87 -4.62
N SER A 31 -0.50 -16.94 -5.35
CA SER A 31 -0.47 -18.30 -4.82
C SER A 31 0.53 -18.46 -3.67
N SER A 32 1.75 -17.94 -3.81
CA SER A 32 2.76 -18.03 -2.75
C SER A 32 2.36 -17.21 -1.52
N ILE A 33 1.74 -16.04 -1.72
CA ILE A 33 1.24 -15.23 -0.60
C ILE A 33 0.10 -15.95 0.12
N ASN A 34 -0.85 -16.55 -0.61
CA ASN A 34 -1.93 -17.35 -0.02
C ASN A 34 -1.39 -18.57 0.73
N GLU A 35 -0.43 -19.30 0.15
CA GLU A 35 0.23 -20.43 0.83
C GLU A 35 0.88 -19.98 2.15
N MET A 36 1.56 -18.82 2.17
CA MET A 36 2.12 -18.26 3.41
C MET A 36 1.04 -17.85 4.42
N ILE A 37 -0.05 -17.22 3.96
CA ILE A 37 -1.18 -16.86 4.83
C ILE A 37 -1.78 -18.12 5.46
N ASP A 38 -1.99 -19.17 4.65
CA ASP A 38 -2.54 -20.44 5.11
C ASP A 38 -1.62 -21.11 6.13
N GLU A 39 -0.31 -21.14 5.87
CA GLU A 39 0.68 -21.66 6.81
C GLU A 39 0.69 -20.87 8.12
N ILE A 40 0.59 -19.53 8.09
CA ILE A 40 0.52 -18.67 9.29
C ILE A 40 -0.79 -18.90 10.08
N ASN A 41 -1.92 -18.97 9.38
CA ASN A 41 -3.23 -19.12 10.01
C ASN A 41 -3.45 -20.52 10.58
N HIS A 42 -2.85 -21.53 9.96
CA HIS A 42 -2.95 -22.94 10.36
C HIS A 42 -1.67 -23.42 11.06
N ILE A 43 -0.92 -22.51 11.68
CA ILE A 43 0.24 -22.82 12.51
C ILE A 43 -0.14 -23.94 13.50
N ASP A 44 0.33 -25.15 13.20
CA ASP A 44 0.26 -26.25 14.14
C ASP A 44 1.28 -25.94 15.22
N LYS A 45 0.82 -25.59 16.42
CA LYS A 45 1.68 -25.29 17.59
C LYS A 45 2.63 -26.43 17.94
N LYS A 46 2.44 -27.64 17.38
CA LYS A 46 3.34 -28.79 17.52
C LYS A 46 4.43 -28.86 16.46
N LYS A 47 4.27 -28.19 15.31
CA LYS A 47 5.34 -28.10 14.30
C LYS A 47 6.39 -27.09 14.78
N PRO A 48 7.70 -27.41 14.75
CA PRO A 48 8.73 -26.47 15.18
C PRO A 48 9.02 -25.39 14.13
N THR A 49 8.60 -25.61 12.87
CA THR A 49 8.95 -24.77 11.73
C THR A 49 7.76 -24.56 10.78
N ILE A 50 7.83 -23.46 10.03
CA ILE A 50 6.96 -23.11 8.91
C ILE A 50 7.79 -23.23 7.63
N GLU A 51 7.27 -23.88 6.61
CA GLU A 51 7.92 -24.02 5.31
C GLU A 51 7.21 -23.15 4.28
N VAL A 52 7.97 -22.30 3.59
CA VAL A 52 7.45 -21.34 2.62
C VAL A 52 8.09 -21.60 1.28
N LYS A 53 7.27 -21.82 0.25
CA LYS A 53 7.75 -21.94 -1.12
C LYS A 53 8.02 -20.56 -1.71
N GLN A 54 9.27 -20.35 -2.10
CA GLN A 54 9.76 -19.13 -2.73
C GLN A 54 9.44 -19.10 -4.22
N TRP A 55 9.47 -17.90 -4.77
CA TRP A 55 9.22 -17.61 -6.18
C TRP A 55 10.19 -18.30 -7.16
N ASP A 56 11.40 -18.65 -6.72
CA ASP A 56 12.39 -19.43 -7.49
C ASP A 56 12.16 -20.96 -7.40
N GLY A 57 11.09 -21.38 -6.71
CA GLY A 57 10.72 -22.77 -6.50
C GLY A 57 11.43 -23.45 -5.31
N ARG A 58 12.37 -22.78 -4.64
CA ARG A 58 12.99 -23.31 -3.41
C ARG A 58 12.06 -23.17 -2.22
N THR A 59 12.31 -23.94 -1.16
CA THR A 59 11.60 -23.81 0.11
C THR A 59 12.50 -23.17 1.15
N THR A 60 11.99 -22.16 1.85
CA THR A 60 12.64 -21.56 3.02
C THR A 60 11.92 -22.01 4.29
N THR A 61 12.70 -22.31 5.33
CA THR A 61 12.17 -22.77 6.62
C THR A 61 12.32 -21.67 7.67
N TYR A 62 11.24 -21.37 8.38
CA TYR A 62 11.17 -20.36 9.43
C TYR A 62 10.78 -20.99 10.78
N PRO A 63 11.17 -20.42 11.93
CA PRO A 63 10.77 -20.94 13.24
C PRO A 63 9.28 -20.68 13.52
N ASN A 64 8.55 -21.69 13.99
CA ASN A 64 7.11 -21.56 14.29
C ASN A 64 6.81 -20.88 15.64
N ASN A 65 7.82 -20.64 16.46
CA ASN A 65 7.68 -19.98 17.76
C ASN A 65 8.74 -18.89 17.93
N PRO A 66 8.45 -17.65 17.53
CA PRO A 66 9.45 -16.60 17.52
C PRO A 66 9.79 -16.01 18.91
N GLY A 67 9.07 -16.43 19.95
CA GLY A 67 9.19 -15.94 21.32
C GLY A 67 7.87 -15.40 21.88
N LYS A 68 7.85 -15.09 23.18
CA LYS A 68 6.68 -14.44 23.81
C LYS A 68 6.49 -13.03 23.22
N ASN A 69 5.23 -12.65 22.99
CA ASN A 69 4.82 -11.31 22.52
C ASN A 69 5.35 -10.91 21.14
N LYS A 70 5.66 -11.89 20.28
CA LYS A 70 5.99 -11.60 18.88
C LYS A 70 4.84 -11.94 17.95
N ARG A 71 4.53 -11.01 17.06
CA ARG A 71 3.58 -11.21 15.95
C ARG A 71 4.35 -11.68 14.73
N THR A 72 3.95 -12.82 14.18
CA THR A 72 4.41 -13.29 12.88
C THR A 72 3.66 -12.52 11.79
N HIS A 73 4.38 -11.96 10.82
CA HIS A 73 3.78 -11.37 9.63
C HIS A 73 4.64 -11.67 8.39
N ILE A 74 4.03 -11.51 7.22
CA ILE A 74 4.73 -11.60 5.94
C ILE A 74 5.38 -10.25 5.70
N GLU A 75 6.66 -10.24 5.36
CA GLU A 75 7.35 -9.05 4.90
C GLU A 75 7.59 -9.18 3.39
N PHE A 76 7.38 -8.05 2.71
CA PHE A 76 7.62 -7.88 1.30
C PHE A 76 8.93 -7.13 1.09
N VAL A 77 9.99 -7.88 0.82
CA VAL A 77 11.31 -7.27 0.63
C VAL A 77 11.37 -6.54 -0.70
N ARG A 78 11.93 -5.34 -0.71
CA ARG A 78 12.03 -4.49 -1.90
C ARG A 78 12.83 -5.16 -3.01
N ILE A 79 12.37 -4.98 -4.24
CA ILE A 79 13.02 -5.60 -5.39
C ILE A 79 14.49 -5.17 -5.54
N GLN A 80 14.84 -3.93 -5.24
CA GLN A 80 16.23 -3.46 -5.30
C GLN A 80 17.12 -4.20 -4.30
N GLU A 81 16.58 -4.55 -3.14
CA GLU A 81 17.31 -5.30 -2.11
C GLU A 81 17.52 -6.75 -2.52
N VAL A 82 16.48 -7.38 -3.09
CA VAL A 82 16.56 -8.73 -3.67
C VAL A 82 17.59 -8.78 -4.81
N LEU A 83 17.54 -7.83 -5.74
CA LEU A 83 18.43 -7.77 -6.88
C LEU A 83 19.86 -7.35 -6.51
N GLY A 84 20.01 -6.55 -5.45
CA GLY A 84 21.31 -6.13 -4.93
C GLY A 84 22.01 -7.20 -4.09
N ASN A 85 21.26 -8.14 -3.49
CA ASN A 85 21.78 -9.20 -2.63
C ASN A 85 21.21 -10.57 -3.03
N PRO A 86 21.42 -11.01 -4.27
CA PRO A 86 20.77 -12.21 -4.77
C PRO A 86 21.22 -13.45 -4.01
N GLY A 87 20.26 -14.34 -3.72
CA GLY A 87 20.47 -15.56 -2.94
C GLY A 87 20.67 -15.35 -1.43
N GLN A 88 20.77 -14.10 -0.96
CA GLN A 88 20.80 -13.77 0.47
C GLN A 88 19.45 -13.28 0.97
N VAL A 89 18.67 -12.63 0.08
CA VAL A 89 17.39 -12.01 0.41
C VAL A 89 16.28 -12.63 -0.43
N TRP A 90 15.19 -12.99 0.23
CA TRP A 90 13.98 -13.54 -0.40
C TRP A 90 12.92 -12.45 -0.53
N PRO A 91 12.22 -12.31 -1.67
CA PRO A 91 11.15 -11.31 -1.83
C PRO A 91 10.03 -11.46 -0.81
N LEU A 92 9.74 -12.71 -0.41
CA LEU A 92 8.75 -13.07 0.59
C LEU A 92 9.46 -13.69 1.79
N ARG A 93 9.35 -13.07 2.97
CA ARG A 93 9.87 -13.66 4.21
C ARG A 93 8.91 -13.51 5.38
N LEU A 94 9.07 -14.37 6.39
CA LEU A 94 8.38 -14.20 7.66
C LEU A 94 9.23 -13.33 8.59
N GLU A 95 8.61 -12.30 9.15
CA GLU A 95 9.17 -11.47 10.19
C GLU A 95 8.40 -11.59 11.49
N TYR A 96 9.11 -11.27 12.58
CA TYR A 96 8.63 -11.44 13.94
C TYR A 96 8.86 -10.18 14.75
N ASP A 97 7.82 -9.36 14.80
CA ASP A 97 7.88 -8.10 15.51
C ASP A 97 7.41 -8.25 16.93
N ASN A 98 8.03 -7.52 17.85
CA ASN A 98 7.47 -7.34 19.17
C ASN A 98 6.13 -6.60 19.03
N ASP A 99 5.10 -7.05 19.74
CA ASP A 99 3.77 -6.42 19.81
C ASP A 99 3.80 -5.02 20.50
N GLU A 100 4.98 -4.41 20.61
CA GLU A 100 5.33 -3.30 21.51
C GLU A 100 5.01 -1.90 20.96
N ASN A 101 4.19 -1.77 19.91
CA ASN A 101 3.70 -0.46 19.50
C ASN A 101 2.57 0.02 20.44
N ASN A 102 2.89 0.19 21.74
CA ASN A 102 2.15 0.96 22.74
C ASN A 102 2.21 2.47 22.44
N LYS A 103 2.01 2.86 21.18
CA LYS A 103 1.88 4.27 20.81
C LYS A 103 0.44 4.66 21.03
N THR A 104 0.22 5.49 22.06
CA THR A 104 -1.10 6.01 22.37
C THR A 104 -1.42 7.19 21.45
N VAL A 105 -2.61 7.16 20.84
CA VAL A 105 -3.09 8.26 20.00
C VAL A 105 -4.02 9.13 20.84
N ASN A 106 -3.74 10.42 20.92
CA ASN A 106 -4.71 11.36 21.47
C ASN A 106 -5.84 11.56 20.44
N TYR A 107 -6.98 10.91 20.66
CA TYR A 107 -8.12 10.90 19.73
C TYR A 107 -8.58 12.30 19.32
N GLU A 108 -8.78 13.22 20.28
CA GLU A 108 -9.25 14.58 19.98
C GLU A 108 -8.25 15.39 19.14
N LYS A 109 -6.94 15.25 19.43
CA LYS A 109 -5.90 15.89 18.61
C LYS A 109 -5.84 15.28 17.21
N ALA A 110 -5.90 13.95 17.10
CA ALA A 110 -5.91 13.25 15.81
C ALA A 110 -7.14 13.64 14.98
N LYS A 111 -8.32 13.71 15.62
CA LYS A 111 -9.59 14.13 15.01
C LYS A 111 -9.47 15.55 14.45
N LYS A 112 -9.05 16.51 15.29
CA LYS A 112 -8.87 17.90 14.87
C LYS A 112 -7.87 18.03 13.71
N GLN A 113 -6.74 17.32 13.79
CA GLN A 113 -5.73 17.34 12.75
C GLN A 113 -6.25 16.72 11.45
N PHE A 114 -6.95 15.59 11.52
CA PHE A 114 -7.58 14.92 10.39
C PHE A 114 -8.57 15.84 9.67
N TYR A 115 -9.54 16.44 10.37
CA TYR A 115 -10.52 17.32 9.74
C TYR A 115 -9.88 18.54 9.07
N ARG A 116 -8.86 19.14 9.71
CA ARG A 116 -8.10 20.23 9.10
C ARG A 116 -7.43 19.78 7.78
N LEU A 117 -6.74 18.63 7.80
CA LEU A 117 -6.04 18.10 6.63
C LEU A 117 -7.02 17.69 5.53
N ARG A 118 -8.14 17.07 5.89
CA ARG A 118 -9.23 16.72 4.98
C ARG A 118 -9.76 17.96 4.27
N ASP A 119 -10.13 19.00 5.02
CA ASP A 119 -10.72 20.20 4.44
C ASP A 119 -9.74 20.93 3.51
N MET A 120 -8.44 20.92 3.84
CA MET A 120 -7.39 21.44 2.95
C MET A 120 -7.27 20.60 1.68
N TRP A 121 -7.17 19.28 1.84
CA TRP A 121 -6.97 18.34 0.74
C TRP A 121 -8.19 18.33 -0.21
N GLU A 122 -9.42 18.33 0.28
CA GLU A 122 -10.64 18.31 -0.56
C GLU A 122 -10.78 19.56 -1.44
N ARG A 123 -10.18 20.68 -1.02
CA ARG A 123 -10.16 21.93 -1.80
C ARG A 123 -9.01 22.01 -2.80
N SER A 124 -8.05 21.10 -2.70
CA SER A 124 -6.87 21.07 -3.57
C SER A 124 -7.24 20.73 -5.02
N ASP A 125 -6.37 21.12 -5.95
CA ASP A 125 -6.54 20.77 -7.36
C ASP A 125 -6.31 19.28 -7.62
N VAL A 126 -5.58 18.59 -6.73
CA VAL A 126 -5.43 17.13 -6.74
C VAL A 126 -6.78 16.45 -6.53
N ALA A 127 -7.51 16.83 -5.47
CA ALA A 127 -8.82 16.25 -5.18
C ALA A 127 -9.83 16.54 -6.31
N LYS A 128 -9.82 17.75 -6.88
CA LYS A 128 -10.67 18.10 -8.04
C LYS A 128 -10.34 17.26 -9.27
N THR A 129 -9.05 17.02 -9.53
CA THR A 129 -8.59 16.21 -10.67
C THR A 129 -9.01 14.75 -10.50
N ILE A 130 -8.80 14.18 -9.30
CA ILE A 130 -9.27 12.82 -8.97
C ILE A 130 -10.79 12.73 -9.16
N LYS A 131 -11.55 13.68 -8.59
CA LYS A 131 -13.01 13.72 -8.72
C LYS A 131 -13.45 13.75 -10.19
N SER A 132 -12.87 14.66 -10.99
CA SER A 132 -13.24 14.79 -12.40
C SER A 132 -12.99 13.51 -13.19
N ASN A 133 -11.88 12.82 -12.95
CA ASN A 133 -11.56 11.57 -13.64
C ASN A 133 -12.44 10.41 -13.15
N LEU A 134 -12.70 10.29 -11.85
CA LEU A 134 -13.58 9.24 -11.32
C LEU A 134 -15.04 9.41 -11.77
N LEU A 135 -15.54 10.64 -11.93
CA LEU A 135 -16.87 10.91 -12.47
C LEU A 135 -16.98 10.57 -13.97
N ARG A 136 -15.86 10.62 -14.70
CA ARG A 136 -15.78 10.27 -16.13
C ARG A 136 -15.39 8.82 -16.37
N TYR A 137 -15.04 8.09 -15.33
CA TYR A 137 -14.64 6.70 -15.44
C TYR A 137 -15.83 5.87 -15.94
N ASP A 138 -15.66 5.29 -17.12
CA ASP A 138 -16.68 4.55 -17.87
C ASP A 138 -16.33 3.06 -18.00
N GLY A 139 -15.30 2.59 -17.27
CA GLY A 139 -14.91 1.20 -17.20
C GLY A 139 -15.89 0.34 -16.39
N CYS A 140 -15.36 -0.55 -15.56
CA CYS A 140 -16.18 -1.44 -14.73
C CYS A 140 -16.94 -0.70 -13.60
N LYS A 141 -17.90 -1.37 -12.97
CA LYS A 141 -18.48 -0.85 -11.72
C LYS A 141 -17.46 -1.01 -10.59
N LEU A 142 -16.98 0.11 -10.03
CA LEU A 142 -16.01 0.07 -8.93
C LEU A 142 -16.66 -0.49 -7.65
N THR A 143 -16.00 -1.45 -7.00
CA THR A 143 -16.54 -2.25 -5.90
C THR A 143 -15.96 -1.90 -4.54
N GLY A 144 -14.85 -1.16 -4.48
CA GLY A 144 -14.19 -0.83 -3.21
C GLY A 144 -13.00 0.11 -3.39
N VAL A 145 -12.56 0.69 -2.28
CA VAL A 145 -11.37 1.55 -2.20
C VAL A 145 -10.41 0.94 -1.19
N ILE A 146 -9.14 0.76 -1.57
CA ILE A 146 -8.12 0.14 -0.73
C ILE A 146 -6.94 1.10 -0.58
N GLY A 147 -6.59 1.39 0.66
CA GLY A 147 -5.38 2.10 1.03
C GLY A 147 -4.30 1.15 1.51
N LEU A 148 -3.11 1.19 0.90
CA LEU A 148 -1.97 0.34 1.27
C LEU A 148 -0.79 1.18 1.72
N ALA A 149 -0.15 0.77 2.83
CA ALA A 149 1.04 1.40 3.39
C ALA A 149 0.86 2.91 3.65
N LEU A 150 -0.20 3.24 4.40
CA LEU A 150 -0.53 4.63 4.73
C LEU A 150 0.49 5.28 5.66
N GLY A 151 1.25 4.48 6.40
CA GLY A 151 2.09 4.89 7.50
C GLY A 151 1.30 5.20 8.78
N SER A 152 1.98 5.08 9.92
CA SER A 152 1.43 5.46 11.22
C SER A 152 1.33 6.99 11.38
N PHE A 153 0.23 7.44 11.96
CA PHE A 153 -0.03 8.80 12.43
C PHE A 153 0.02 8.94 13.95
N ALA A 154 0.51 7.93 14.69
CA ALA A 154 0.57 7.98 16.15
C ALA A 154 1.43 9.15 16.69
N LYS A 155 2.46 9.57 15.95
CA LYS A 155 3.26 10.77 16.24
C LYS A 155 2.68 11.99 15.53
N LEU A 156 1.60 12.55 16.09
CA LEU A 156 0.90 13.73 15.56
C LEU A 156 1.81 14.96 15.40
N GLY A 157 1.47 15.82 14.44
CA GLY A 157 2.23 17.04 14.11
C GLY A 157 3.54 16.83 13.32
N SER A 158 3.87 15.60 12.93
CA SER A 158 5.01 15.33 12.05
C SER A 158 4.59 15.34 10.57
N PRO A 159 5.50 15.61 9.62
CA PRO A 159 5.21 15.49 8.19
C PRO A 159 4.68 14.11 7.81
N LEU A 160 5.23 13.04 8.41
CA LEU A 160 4.79 11.66 8.18
C LEU A 160 3.35 11.43 8.65
N SER A 161 2.98 11.89 9.85
CA SER A 161 1.60 11.75 10.33
C SER A 161 0.60 12.61 9.55
N ASN A 162 1.01 13.80 9.08
CA ASN A 162 0.20 14.61 8.16
C ASN A 162 -0.06 13.87 6.84
N ARG A 163 0.99 13.26 6.25
CA ARG A 163 0.87 12.43 5.06
C ARG A 163 -0.12 11.29 5.28
N SER A 164 0.04 10.51 6.35
CA SER A 164 -0.83 9.37 6.67
C SER A 164 -2.30 9.76 6.86
N LEU A 165 -2.57 10.84 7.60
CA LEU A 165 -3.94 11.36 7.77
C LEU A 165 -4.52 11.92 6.47
N THR A 166 -3.69 12.52 5.61
CA THR A 166 -4.12 13.01 4.29
C THR A 166 -4.44 11.84 3.36
N GLN A 167 -3.68 10.74 3.39
CA GLN A 167 -4.00 9.52 2.64
C GLN A 167 -5.34 8.94 3.08
N LEU A 168 -5.60 8.90 4.40
CA LEU A 168 -6.89 8.49 4.93
C LEU A 168 -8.04 9.39 4.46
N ALA A 169 -7.83 10.72 4.47
CA ALA A 169 -8.83 11.67 3.96
C ALA A 169 -9.11 11.45 2.45
N ALA A 170 -8.05 11.20 1.67
CA ALA A 170 -8.17 10.93 0.24
C ALA A 170 -9.00 9.67 -0.04
N LEU A 171 -8.76 8.57 0.68
CA LEU A 171 -9.52 7.33 0.56
C LEU A 171 -11.02 7.53 0.82
N LEU A 172 -11.35 8.20 1.92
CA LEU A 172 -12.74 8.46 2.30
C LEU A 172 -13.45 9.36 1.28
N TYR A 173 -12.75 10.34 0.73
CA TYR A 173 -13.31 11.20 -0.32
C TYR A 173 -13.49 10.48 -1.66
N ILE A 174 -12.55 9.61 -2.04
CA ILE A 174 -12.71 8.76 -3.23
C ILE A 174 -13.97 7.91 -3.06
N ALA A 175 -14.14 7.25 -1.92
CA ALA A 175 -15.34 6.45 -1.65
C ALA A 175 -16.62 7.30 -1.71
N LYS A 176 -16.60 8.51 -1.16
CA LYS A 176 -17.69 9.49 -1.30
C LYS A 176 -18.04 9.77 -2.76
N ILE A 177 -17.05 10.08 -3.60
CA ILE A 177 -17.28 10.33 -5.04
C ILE A 177 -17.91 9.11 -5.71
N LEU A 178 -17.42 7.90 -5.39
CA LEU A 178 -17.93 6.66 -5.99
C LEU A 178 -19.37 6.35 -5.58
N ASN A 179 -19.70 6.57 -4.30
CA ASN A 179 -21.07 6.46 -3.80
C ASN A 179 -22.02 7.42 -4.54
N GLU A 180 -21.65 8.71 -4.63
CA GLU A 180 -22.41 9.73 -5.36
C GLU A 180 -22.57 9.38 -6.85
N ASN A 181 -21.48 8.93 -7.51
CA ASN A 181 -21.48 8.65 -8.94
C ASN A 181 -22.26 7.39 -9.33
N GLN A 182 -22.22 6.36 -8.49
CA GLN A 182 -22.87 5.07 -8.77
C GLN A 182 -24.29 4.95 -8.19
N GLY A 183 -24.79 5.99 -7.51
CA GLY A 183 -26.06 5.92 -6.79
C GLY A 183 -26.07 4.84 -5.70
N ARG A 184 -24.90 4.59 -5.09
CA ARG A 184 -24.71 3.61 -4.01
C ARG A 184 -24.37 4.33 -2.71
N HIS A 185 -24.57 3.64 -1.58
CA HIS A 185 -24.29 4.18 -0.26
C HIS A 185 -23.34 3.29 0.56
N ASP A 186 -22.67 2.34 -0.09
CA ASP A 186 -22.01 1.20 0.56
C ASP A 186 -20.66 0.82 -0.07
N ILE A 187 -19.98 1.71 -0.83
CA ILE A 187 -18.62 1.41 -1.31
C ILE A 187 -17.70 1.21 -0.10
N PRO A 188 -17.17 -0.02 0.12
CA PRO A 188 -16.32 -0.30 1.25
C PRO A 188 -14.95 0.36 1.09
N VAL A 189 -14.41 0.82 2.21
CA VAL A 189 -13.06 1.37 2.31
C VAL A 189 -12.22 0.45 3.17
N TYR A 190 -11.11 -0.03 2.63
CA TYR A 190 -10.15 -0.86 3.34
C TYR A 190 -8.83 -0.11 3.52
N VAL A 191 -8.19 -0.27 4.68
CA VAL A 191 -6.91 0.34 4.98
C VAL A 191 -5.98 -0.72 5.53
N GLN A 192 -4.79 -0.85 4.96
CA GLN A 192 -3.77 -1.78 5.42
C GLN A 192 -2.49 -1.03 5.76
N GLU A 193 -2.05 -1.18 7.01
CA GLU A 193 -0.77 -0.69 7.50
C GLU A 193 -0.30 -1.63 8.63
N PRO A 194 0.78 -2.39 8.43
CA PRO A 194 1.33 -3.27 9.46
C PRO A 194 1.59 -2.56 10.80
N CYS A 195 2.01 -1.29 10.77
CA CYS A 195 2.43 -0.57 11.96
C CYS A 195 1.33 0.17 12.74
N PHE A 196 0.05 0.05 12.36
CA PHE A 196 -1.04 0.68 13.11
C PHE A 196 -1.21 0.12 14.52
N SER A 197 -1.18 1.03 15.50
CA SER A 197 -1.55 0.73 16.89
C SER A 197 -3.05 0.48 17.04
N SER A 198 -3.46 -0.12 18.16
CA SER A 198 -4.89 -0.32 18.49
C SER A 198 -5.68 0.98 18.50
N ASP A 199 -5.07 2.08 18.94
CA ASP A 199 -5.70 3.40 18.97
C ASP A 199 -5.88 3.98 17.55
N GLU A 200 -4.90 3.78 16.66
CA GLU A 200 -5.01 4.19 15.25
C GLU A 200 -6.13 3.42 14.54
N ARG A 201 -6.23 2.11 14.80
CA ARG A 201 -7.30 1.25 14.27
C ARG A 201 -8.67 1.72 14.74
N LEU A 202 -8.80 2.02 16.03
CA LEU A 202 -10.04 2.56 16.61
C LEU A 202 -10.39 3.93 16.02
N PHE A 203 -9.40 4.80 15.84
CA PHE A 203 -9.58 6.11 15.23
C PHE A 203 -10.12 5.99 13.80
N ILE A 204 -9.51 5.17 12.95
CA ILE A 204 -9.93 4.95 11.55
C ILE A 204 -11.38 4.48 11.49
N HIS A 205 -11.74 3.50 12.32
CA HIS A 205 -13.11 3.01 12.42
C HIS A 205 -14.11 4.12 12.79
N GLN A 206 -13.80 4.91 13.82
CA GLN A 206 -14.67 5.97 14.31
C GLN A 206 -14.82 7.13 13.31
N ILE A 207 -13.75 7.50 12.62
CA ILE A 207 -13.78 8.56 11.60
C ILE A 207 -14.49 8.10 10.33
N GLY A 208 -14.25 6.87 9.88
CA GLY A 208 -15.00 6.29 8.76
C GLY A 208 -16.50 6.35 9.02
N LYS A 209 -16.93 6.06 10.26
CA LYS A 209 -18.35 6.11 10.66
C LYS A 209 -18.94 7.50 10.52
N GLN A 210 -18.25 8.50 11.06
CA GLN A 210 -18.69 9.89 11.01
C GLN A 210 -18.79 10.41 9.58
N VAL A 211 -17.78 10.12 8.74
CA VAL A 211 -17.81 10.60 7.34
C VAL A 211 -18.94 9.95 6.54
N MET A 212 -19.22 8.66 6.76
CA MET A 212 -20.33 7.99 6.08
C MET A 212 -21.71 8.39 6.62
N SER A 213 -21.86 8.70 7.91
CA SER A 213 -23.11 9.25 8.46
C SER A 213 -23.42 10.64 7.90
N ASP A 214 -22.40 11.49 7.74
CA ASP A 214 -22.54 12.82 7.15
C ASP A 214 -23.05 12.76 5.69
N LEU A 215 -22.80 11.66 4.97
CA LEU A 215 -23.34 11.42 3.62
C LEU A 215 -24.81 10.99 3.61
N ASN A 216 -25.27 10.35 4.69
CA ASN A 216 -26.61 9.76 4.78
C ASN A 216 -27.63 10.66 5.52
N GLY A 217 -27.20 11.77 6.13
CA GLY A 217 -28.07 12.78 6.72
C GLY A 217 -29.07 12.27 7.78
N THR A 218 -28.88 11.07 8.34
CA THR A 218 -29.78 10.47 9.34
C THR A 218 -29.00 9.79 10.45
N ASP A 219 -28.95 10.46 11.60
CA ASP A 219 -28.53 9.90 12.88
C ASP A 219 -29.62 8.95 13.41
N LEU A 220 -29.59 7.67 13.04
CA LEU A 220 -30.34 6.63 13.74
C LEU A 220 -29.40 5.48 14.12
N PHE A 221 -28.93 5.53 15.36
CA PHE A 221 -28.24 4.43 16.03
C PHE A 221 -29.22 3.28 16.25
N LEU A 222 -29.19 2.29 15.35
CA LEU A 222 -29.55 0.92 15.70
C LEU A 222 -28.24 0.10 15.75
N PRO A 223 -28.01 -0.71 16.80
CA PRO A 223 -26.90 -1.63 16.82
C PRO A 223 -27.12 -2.72 15.75
N PRO A 224 -26.08 -3.09 14.98
CA PRO A 224 -26.25 -4.07 13.91
C PRO A 224 -26.37 -5.51 14.44
N PRO A 225 -26.91 -6.44 13.63
CA PRO A 225 -27.00 -7.85 13.99
C PRO A 225 -25.60 -8.48 14.13
N PRO A 226 -25.45 -9.56 14.92
CA PRO A 226 -24.17 -10.25 15.07
C PRO A 226 -23.74 -10.87 13.73
N GLY A 227 -22.56 -10.49 13.22
CA GLY A 227 -21.95 -11.14 12.05
C GLY A 227 -21.62 -10.22 10.86
N HIS A 228 -21.97 -8.93 10.90
CA HIS A 228 -21.55 -7.97 9.89
C HIS A 228 -20.53 -6.97 10.45
N LEU A 229 -19.36 -6.91 9.81
CA LEU A 229 -18.37 -5.86 10.01
C LEU A 229 -18.93 -4.55 9.43
N ASP A 230 -19.69 -3.82 10.24
CA ASP A 230 -20.04 -2.41 9.96
C ASP A 230 -18.82 -1.52 10.21
N LEU A 231 -17.83 -1.65 9.30
CA LEU A 231 -16.65 -0.81 9.25
C LEU A 231 -16.72 0.08 7.99
N PRO A 232 -17.17 1.33 8.12
CA PRO A 232 -17.19 2.29 7.00
C PRO A 232 -15.79 2.67 6.50
N ALA A 233 -14.76 2.46 7.33
CA ALA A 233 -13.42 2.14 6.88
C ALA A 233 -12.89 0.99 7.73
N ALA A 234 -12.52 -0.11 7.08
CA ALA A 234 -12.04 -1.33 7.70
C ALA A 234 -10.51 -1.38 7.69
N VAL A 235 -9.89 -1.44 8.87
CA VAL A 235 -8.49 -1.83 8.93
C VAL A 235 -8.38 -3.33 8.72
N VAL A 236 -7.69 -3.73 7.66
CA VAL A 236 -7.43 -5.14 7.33
C VAL A 236 -6.02 -5.53 7.77
N ASN A 237 -5.81 -6.82 8.02
CA ASN A 237 -4.49 -7.30 8.39
C ASN A 237 -3.59 -7.34 7.16
N HIS A 238 -2.29 -7.26 7.40
CA HIS A 238 -1.32 -7.49 6.35
C HIS A 238 -1.14 -9.01 6.13
N PRO A 239 -1.19 -9.52 4.88
CA PRO A 239 -1.33 -8.80 3.60
C PRO A 239 -2.74 -8.85 2.97
N ASP A 240 -3.81 -9.06 3.74
CA ASP A 240 -5.18 -9.25 3.22
C ASP A 240 -5.63 -8.13 2.26
N GLY A 241 -5.34 -6.88 2.57
CA GLY A 241 -5.69 -5.73 1.72
C GLY A 241 -5.04 -5.78 0.34
N LEU A 242 -3.82 -6.31 0.24
CA LEU A 242 -3.17 -6.56 -1.06
C LEU A 242 -3.93 -7.65 -1.83
N MET A 243 -4.39 -8.70 -1.15
CA MET A 243 -5.14 -9.81 -1.76
C MET A 243 -6.54 -9.41 -2.23
N MET A 244 -7.11 -8.35 -1.64
CA MET A 244 -8.41 -7.79 -2.01
C MET A 244 -8.39 -6.94 -3.29
N ILE A 245 -7.21 -6.61 -3.83
CA ILE A 245 -7.13 -5.87 -5.09
C ILE A 245 -7.74 -6.70 -6.22
N ASP A 246 -8.54 -6.10 -7.08
CA ASP A 246 -9.05 -6.73 -8.29
C ASP A 246 -9.30 -5.68 -9.39
N ALA A 247 -9.79 -6.11 -10.55
CA ALA A 247 -10.07 -5.25 -11.69
C ALA A 247 -11.18 -4.20 -11.46
N ALA A 248 -11.83 -4.19 -10.29
CA ALA A 248 -12.90 -3.29 -9.90
C ALA A 248 -12.58 -2.47 -8.64
N THR A 249 -11.38 -2.58 -8.07
CA THR A 249 -10.98 -1.75 -6.93
C THR A 249 -10.30 -0.46 -7.36
N VAL A 250 -10.40 0.56 -6.51
CA VAL A 250 -9.50 1.73 -6.53
C VAL A 250 -8.45 1.53 -5.45
N VAL A 251 -7.17 1.65 -5.80
CA VAL A 251 -6.05 1.53 -4.87
C VAL A 251 -5.38 2.89 -4.72
N LEU A 252 -5.08 3.29 -3.49
CA LEU A 252 -4.24 4.44 -3.17
C LEU A 252 -3.06 3.98 -2.32
N SER A 253 -1.85 4.33 -2.75
CA SER A 253 -0.62 4.00 -2.05
C SER A 253 0.46 5.01 -2.41
N ILE A 254 0.76 5.94 -1.50
CA ILE A 254 1.67 7.06 -1.75
C ILE A 254 2.85 6.99 -0.78
N SER A 255 4.07 6.92 -1.35
CA SER A 255 5.30 6.63 -0.60
C SER A 255 5.20 5.34 0.24
N PRO A 256 4.71 4.23 -0.32
CA PRO A 256 4.48 3.02 0.44
C PRO A 256 5.80 2.36 0.78
N ASP A 257 6.02 1.90 2.00
CA ASP A 257 7.24 1.19 2.43
C ASP A 257 7.41 -0.22 1.81
N ILE A 258 6.45 -0.64 0.98
CA ILE A 258 6.41 -1.89 0.25
C ILE A 258 6.27 -1.64 -1.25
N ALA A 259 6.79 -2.55 -2.07
CA ALA A 259 6.91 -2.39 -3.52
C ALA A 259 5.59 -2.67 -4.29
N ILE A 260 4.51 -1.92 -4.00
CA ILE A 260 3.17 -2.12 -4.58
C ILE A 260 3.18 -2.21 -6.12
N LYS A 261 3.89 -1.33 -6.83
CA LYS A 261 4.00 -1.37 -8.31
C LYS A 261 4.60 -2.68 -8.79
N SER A 262 5.48 -3.31 -8.01
CA SER A 262 6.05 -4.61 -8.36
C SER A 262 5.01 -5.73 -8.25
N PHE A 263 4.13 -5.72 -7.24
CA PHE A 263 3.00 -6.65 -7.20
C PHE A 263 2.09 -6.52 -8.42
N VAL A 264 1.73 -5.27 -8.76
CA VAL A 264 0.88 -4.97 -9.92
C VAL A 264 1.56 -5.40 -11.23
N ALA A 265 2.88 -5.23 -11.32
CA ALA A 265 3.65 -5.61 -12.50
C ALA A 265 3.82 -7.12 -12.66
N ASP A 266 3.84 -7.86 -11.55
CA ASP A 266 4.10 -9.30 -11.54
C ASP A 266 2.86 -10.15 -11.82
N ASP A 267 1.69 -9.71 -11.35
CA ASP A 267 0.43 -10.43 -11.57
C ASP A 267 -0.69 -9.45 -11.93
N ILE A 268 -1.25 -9.63 -13.14
CA ILE A 268 -2.33 -8.79 -13.67
C ILE A 268 -3.60 -8.84 -12.80
N GLY A 269 -3.75 -9.87 -11.96
CA GLY A 269 -4.79 -9.94 -10.93
C GLY A 269 -4.68 -8.80 -9.91
N TYR A 270 -3.48 -8.27 -9.67
CA TYR A 270 -3.28 -7.08 -8.84
C TYR A 270 -3.47 -5.76 -9.59
N LEU A 271 -3.76 -5.73 -10.89
CA LEU A 271 -3.98 -4.46 -11.59
C LEU A 271 -5.39 -3.91 -11.27
N PRO A 272 -5.50 -2.85 -10.44
CA PRO A 272 -6.79 -2.28 -10.08
C PRO A 272 -7.41 -1.55 -11.28
N ALA A 273 -8.69 -1.18 -11.13
CA ALA A 273 -9.33 -0.26 -12.08
C ALA A 273 -8.66 1.11 -12.09
N VAL A 274 -8.31 1.60 -10.90
CA VAL A 274 -7.60 2.87 -10.70
C VAL A 274 -6.52 2.67 -9.65
N PHE A 275 -5.30 3.08 -9.94
CA PHE A 275 -4.19 3.11 -8.99
C PHE A 275 -3.64 4.53 -8.83
N ILE A 276 -3.70 5.07 -7.62
CA ILE A 276 -3.13 6.38 -7.28
C ILE A 276 -1.83 6.13 -6.51
N THR A 277 -0.70 6.51 -7.11
CA THR A 277 0.63 6.20 -6.59
C THR A 277 1.66 7.27 -6.90
N ASP A 278 2.76 7.29 -6.15
CA ASP A 278 3.88 8.21 -6.39
C ASP A 278 4.55 7.97 -7.76
N ARG A 279 4.98 9.08 -8.34
CA ARG A 279 5.87 9.15 -9.49
C ARG A 279 7.31 9.22 -8.99
N PRO A 280 8.27 8.63 -9.72
CA PRO A 280 9.68 8.90 -9.48
C PRO A 280 9.94 10.42 -9.60
N PRO A 281 10.86 10.96 -8.78
CA PRO A 281 11.24 12.35 -8.88
C PRO A 281 11.73 12.67 -10.30
N SER A 282 11.33 13.83 -10.83
CA SER A 282 11.82 14.33 -12.11
C SER A 282 13.33 14.54 -12.08
N ALA A 283 13.98 14.62 -13.23
CA ALA A 283 15.41 14.94 -13.30
C ALA A 283 15.74 16.26 -12.59
N GLU A 284 14.84 17.25 -12.63
CA GLU A 284 14.99 18.51 -11.91
C GLU A 284 14.86 18.34 -10.40
N GLN A 285 13.91 17.52 -9.92
CA GLN A 285 13.79 17.19 -8.50
C GLN A 285 15.03 16.43 -8.02
N MET A 286 15.51 15.47 -8.81
CA MET A 286 16.74 14.73 -8.54
C MET A 286 17.96 15.65 -8.45
N ALA A 287 18.07 16.65 -9.33
CA ALA A 287 19.18 17.62 -9.33
C ALA A 287 19.18 18.55 -8.10
N ARG A 288 18.04 18.70 -7.42
CA ARG A 288 17.93 19.47 -6.17
C ARG A 288 18.30 18.67 -4.92
N ILE A 289 18.37 17.35 -5.03
CA ILE A 289 18.77 16.49 -3.91
C ILE A 289 20.28 16.61 -3.73
N PRO A 290 20.76 16.96 -2.52
CA PRO A 290 22.19 16.98 -2.22
C PRO A 290 22.85 15.63 -2.60
N PRO A 291 24.03 15.61 -3.25
CA PRO A 291 24.65 14.36 -3.71
C PRO A 291 24.85 13.30 -2.61
N ASP A 292 25.12 13.74 -1.38
CA ASP A 292 25.26 12.89 -0.18
C ASP A 292 23.92 12.29 0.30
N MET A 293 22.80 12.88 -0.12
CA MET A 293 21.44 12.40 0.17
C MET A 293 20.83 11.63 -1.01
N LEU A 294 21.41 11.72 -2.21
CA LEU A 294 20.85 11.16 -3.43
C LEU A 294 20.74 9.63 -3.35
N GLU A 295 21.79 8.96 -2.91
CA GLU A 295 21.81 7.51 -2.71
C GLU A 295 20.78 7.09 -1.66
N HIS A 296 20.66 7.85 -0.56
CA HIS A 296 19.65 7.59 0.47
C HIS A 296 18.22 7.75 -0.06
N VAL A 297 17.94 8.80 -0.84
CA VAL A 297 16.61 9.03 -1.42
C VAL A 297 16.28 7.97 -2.47
N LEU A 298 17.24 7.57 -3.30
CA LEU A 298 17.04 6.51 -4.30
C LEU A 298 16.85 5.13 -3.65
N ASN A 299 17.65 4.81 -2.64
CA ASN A 299 17.56 3.54 -1.92
C ASN A 299 16.35 3.48 -0.98
N ASN A 300 15.77 4.63 -0.61
CA ASN A 300 14.54 4.73 0.17
C ASN A 300 13.33 5.14 -0.69
N GLN A 301 13.44 5.10 -2.02
CA GLN A 301 12.25 4.96 -2.85
C GLN A 301 11.75 3.54 -2.69
N THR A 302 10.71 3.44 -1.90
CA THR A 302 10.16 2.19 -1.41
C THR A 302 9.34 1.45 -2.47
N ASP A 303 8.98 2.11 -3.58
CA ASP A 303 8.28 1.50 -4.72
C ASP A 303 8.74 2.04 -6.09
N PRO A 304 9.80 1.45 -6.68
CA PRO A 304 10.41 1.96 -7.92
C PRO A 304 9.53 1.74 -9.15
N GLU A 305 9.66 2.62 -10.15
CA GLU A 305 9.18 2.31 -11.50
C GLU A 305 10.11 1.31 -12.19
N THR A 306 9.87 0.02 -11.98
CA THR A 306 10.60 -1.05 -12.67
C THR A 306 10.27 -1.06 -14.17
N LYS A 307 11.09 -1.76 -14.98
CA LYS A 307 10.78 -1.95 -16.42
C LYS A 307 9.42 -2.63 -16.60
N ARG A 308 9.12 -3.68 -15.82
CA ARG A 308 7.84 -4.40 -15.87
C ARG A 308 6.66 -3.47 -15.57
N TRP A 309 6.77 -2.63 -14.54
CA TRP A 309 5.74 -1.64 -14.22
C TRP A 309 5.51 -0.66 -15.38
N ARG A 310 6.58 -0.10 -15.95
CA ARG A 310 6.47 0.79 -17.12
C ARG A 310 5.80 0.10 -18.31
N ASP A 311 6.14 -1.16 -18.56
CA ASP A 311 5.53 -1.97 -19.63
C ASP A 311 4.03 -2.18 -19.38
N VAL A 312 3.62 -2.48 -18.13
CA VAL A 312 2.21 -2.58 -17.76
C VAL A 312 1.47 -1.27 -18.00
N VAL A 313 2.01 -0.14 -17.51
CA VAL A 313 1.38 1.17 -17.69
C VAL A 313 1.26 1.52 -19.17
N ALA A 314 2.33 1.32 -19.96
CA ALA A 314 2.35 1.67 -21.38
C ALA A 314 1.38 0.82 -22.23
N THR A 315 1.11 -0.42 -21.82
CA THR A 315 0.31 -1.36 -22.63
C THR A 315 -1.13 -1.51 -22.17
N ARG A 316 -1.44 -1.19 -20.91
CA ARG A 316 -2.74 -1.51 -20.28
C ARG A 316 -3.40 -0.36 -19.56
N CYS A 317 -2.73 0.80 -19.45
CA CYS A 317 -3.24 1.89 -18.64
C CYS A 317 -3.16 3.25 -19.35
N THR A 318 -3.98 4.15 -18.86
CA THR A 318 -3.87 5.59 -19.08
C THR A 318 -3.27 6.22 -17.84
N LYS A 319 -2.14 6.92 -18.00
CA LYS A 319 -1.45 7.62 -16.93
C LYS A 319 -1.86 9.09 -16.90
N ILE A 320 -2.37 9.55 -15.76
CA ILE A 320 -2.82 10.93 -15.56
C ILE A 320 -1.96 11.59 -14.47
N PRO A 321 -1.11 12.57 -14.83
CA PRO A 321 -0.42 13.42 -13.87
C PRO A 321 -1.40 14.13 -12.95
N LEU A 322 -1.23 13.98 -11.63
CA LEU A 322 -1.94 14.82 -10.68
C LEU A 322 -1.13 16.11 -10.41
N PRO A 323 -1.80 17.24 -10.09
CA PRO A 323 -1.13 18.45 -9.61
C PRO A 323 -0.27 18.18 -8.37
N GLU A 324 0.67 19.08 -8.09
CA GLU A 324 1.44 19.03 -6.84
C GLU A 324 0.57 19.45 -5.65
N TYR A 325 0.76 18.80 -4.50
CA TYR A 325 0.13 19.17 -3.22
C TYR A 325 1.20 19.25 -2.13
N GLU A 326 1.82 20.42 -2.02
CA GLU A 326 2.99 20.68 -1.16
C GLU A 326 2.80 20.23 0.31
N ASP A 327 1.56 20.27 0.82
CA ASP A 327 1.23 19.93 2.21
C ASP A 327 1.00 18.42 2.46
N GLY A 328 1.12 17.56 1.45
CA GLY A 328 0.90 16.12 1.65
C GLY A 328 1.50 15.20 0.58
N PHE A 329 1.30 15.50 -0.70
CA PHE A 329 1.69 14.61 -1.80
C PHE A 329 2.39 15.39 -2.90
N THR A 330 3.60 15.00 -3.25
CA THR A 330 4.29 15.55 -4.41
C THR A 330 4.56 14.44 -5.40
N GLY A 331 4.48 14.77 -6.70
CA GLY A 331 4.64 13.82 -7.79
C GLY A 331 3.74 12.60 -7.66
N VAL A 332 2.42 12.74 -7.82
CA VAL A 332 1.47 11.60 -7.81
C VAL A 332 0.87 11.42 -9.19
N ASP A 333 0.67 10.17 -9.57
CA ASP A 333 -0.04 9.77 -10.78
C ASP A 333 -1.33 9.01 -10.44
N MET A 334 -2.36 9.24 -11.24
CA MET A 334 -3.55 8.40 -11.29
C MET A 334 -3.43 7.52 -12.54
N ILE A 335 -3.34 6.21 -12.33
CA ILE A 335 -3.22 5.20 -13.37
C ILE A 335 -4.59 4.54 -13.53
N ILE A 336 -5.20 4.66 -14.70
CA ILE A 336 -6.52 4.09 -15.01
C ILE A 336 -6.31 2.89 -15.93
N ARG A 337 -6.88 1.74 -15.58
CA ARG A 337 -6.86 0.54 -16.42
C ARG A 337 -7.78 0.73 -17.64
N ASN A 338 -7.26 0.43 -18.82
CA ASN A 338 -7.99 0.52 -20.10
C ASN A 338 -8.97 -0.64 -20.31
#